data_AF-B7KME4-F1
#
_entry.id   AF-B7KME4-F1
#
_cell.length_a   1.000
_cell.length_b   1.000
_cell.length_c   1.000
_cell.angle_alpha   90.00
_cell.angle_beta   90.00
_cell.angle_gamma   90.00
#
_symmetry.space_group_name_H-M   'P 1'
#
loop_
_entity.id
_entity.type
_entity.pdbx_description
1 polymer ?
#
loop_
_entity_poly.entity_id
_entity_poly.type
_entity_poly.pdbx_seq_one_letter_code
_entity_poly.pdbx_strand_id
1 'polypeptide(L)'
;MAFHLPNIARKRHINSAIEQEALNTLNDLKQLITEIGEDIYGSFKQEALNRISERDEKDWSIVALALAFGCPIWTEDQDFFGIGIATWRTKNIEIFFNE
;
A
#
# COMPACT_ATOMS: atom_id res chain seq x y z
N MET A 1 -6.78 -12.95 4.87
CA MET A 1 -7.89 -13.37 3.97
C MET A 1 -8.29 -12.18 3.11
N ALA A 2 -8.59 -12.38 1.82
CA ALA A 2 -8.99 -11.31 0.90
C ALA A 2 -10.46 -10.90 1.11
N PHE A 3 -10.76 -10.22 2.21
CA PHE A 3 -12.13 -9.90 2.65
C PHE A 3 -12.96 -9.10 1.61
N HIS A 4 -12.29 -8.27 0.80
CA HIS A 4 -12.96 -7.42 -0.17
C HIS A 4 -13.25 -8.11 -1.51
N LEU A 5 -12.58 -9.23 -1.83
CA LEU A 5 -12.66 -9.85 -3.15
C LEU A 5 -14.09 -10.29 -3.52
N PRO A 6 -14.87 -10.96 -2.64
CA PRO A 6 -16.22 -11.39 -3.00
C PRO A 6 -17.16 -10.21 -3.28
N ASN A 7 -16.98 -9.10 -2.57
CA ASN A 7 -17.77 -7.89 -2.78
C ASN A 7 -17.42 -7.20 -4.10
N ILE A 8 -16.13 -7.19 -4.48
CA ILE A 8 -15.67 -6.67 -5.77
C ILE A 8 -16.16 -7.56 -6.91
N ALA A 9 -16.04 -8.89 -6.78
CA ALA A 9 -16.49 -9.86 -7.77
C ALA A 9 -17.98 -9.71 -8.07
N ARG A 10 -18.80 -9.59 -7.02
CA ARG A 10 -20.23 -9.33 -7.14
C ARG A 10 -20.53 -8.01 -7.85
N LYS A 11 -19.87 -6.92 -7.44
CA LYS A 11 -20.07 -5.58 -8.05
C LYS A 11 -19.64 -5.53 -9.52
N ARG A 12 -18.64 -6.33 -9.91
CA ARG A 12 -18.10 -6.36 -11.28
C ARG A 12 -18.64 -7.52 -12.13
N HIS A 13 -19.63 -8.26 -11.63
CA HIS A 13 -20.22 -9.42 -12.32
C HIS A 13 -19.18 -10.47 -12.78
N ILE A 14 -18.17 -10.68 -11.94
CA ILE A 14 -17.09 -11.63 -12.20
C ILE A 14 -17.60 -13.05 -11.90
N ASN A 15 -17.29 -14.00 -12.78
CA ASN A 15 -17.65 -15.41 -12.55
C ASN A 15 -16.71 -16.07 -11.52
N SER A 16 -17.12 -17.22 -10.99
CA SER A 16 -16.37 -17.93 -9.95
C SER A 16 -14.98 -18.39 -10.38
N ALA A 17 -14.75 -18.64 -11.68
CA ALA A 17 -13.45 -19.07 -12.17
C ALA A 17 -12.42 -17.92 -12.08
N ILE A 18 -12.78 -16.72 -12.53
CA ILE A 18 -11.93 -15.52 -12.45
C ILE A 18 -11.75 -15.08 -10.99
N GLU A 19 -12.78 -15.22 -10.16
CA GLU A 19 -12.65 -14.94 -8.72
C GLU A 19 -11.60 -15.86 -8.07
N GLN A 20 -11.63 -17.16 -8.40
CA GLN A 20 -10.65 -18.12 -7.87
C GLN A 20 -9.24 -17.85 -8.40
N GLU A 21 -9.10 -17.47 -9.66
CA GLU A 21 -7.82 -17.07 -10.24
C GLU A 21 -7.25 -15.85 -9.52
N ALA A 22 -8.07 -14.81 -9.27
CA ALA A 22 -7.64 -13.64 -8.51
C ALA A 22 -7.21 -13.97 -7.07
N LEU A 23 -7.89 -14.91 -6.40
CA LEU A 23 -7.47 -15.40 -5.08
C LEU A 23 -6.10 -16.08 -5.13
N ASN A 24 -5.86 -16.90 -6.16
CA ASN A 24 -4.58 -17.59 -6.33
C ASN A 24 -3.46 -16.57 -6.54
N THR A 25 -3.64 -15.61 -7.45
CA THR A 25 -2.66 -14.53 -7.69
C THR A 25 -2.35 -13.73 -6.42
N LEU A 26 -3.36 -13.42 -5.60
CA LEU A 26 -3.13 -12.72 -4.33
C LEU A 26 -2.37 -13.58 -3.31
N ASN A 27 -2.52 -14.90 -3.35
CA ASN A 27 -1.75 -15.79 -2.50
C ASN A 27 -0.30 -15.90 -2.96
N ASP A 28 -0.04 -15.91 -4.26
CA ASP A 28 1.30 -15.90 -4.82
C ASP A 28 2.02 -14.58 -4.49
N LEU A 29 1.32 -13.44 -4.59
CA LEU A 29 1.86 -12.12 -4.23
C LEU A 29 2.35 -12.06 -2.77
N LYS A 30 1.69 -12.77 -1.84
CA LYS A 30 2.13 -12.82 -0.43
C LYS A 30 3.52 -13.42 -0.26
N GLN A 31 3.98 -14.22 -1.22
CA GLN A 31 5.33 -14.79 -1.20
C GLN A 31 6.41 -13.77 -1.58
N LEU A 32 6.02 -12.64 -2.19
CA LEU A 32 6.91 -11.57 -2.65
C LEU A 32 7.02 -10.40 -1.66
N ILE A 33 6.18 -10.36 -0.64
CA ILE A 33 6.14 -9.27 0.34
C ILE A 33 6.56 -9.77 1.72
N THR A 34 7.13 -8.87 2.52
CA THR A 34 7.41 -9.11 3.94
C THR A 34 6.46 -8.27 4.77
N GLU A 35 5.73 -8.90 5.68
CA GLU A 35 4.88 -8.20 6.63
C GLU A 35 5.75 -7.55 7.71
N ILE A 36 5.51 -6.26 7.97
CA ILE A 36 6.19 -5.52 9.04
C ILE A 36 5.19 -5.27 10.16
N GLY A 37 5.54 -5.70 11.37
CA GLY A 37 4.72 -5.50 12.57
C GLY A 37 4.72 -4.05 13.07
N GLU A 38 3.64 -3.65 13.73
CA GLU A 38 3.49 -2.30 14.31
C GLU A 38 4.51 -2.02 15.42
N ASP A 39 5.12 -3.04 16.02
CA ASP A 39 6.23 -2.89 16.97
C ASP A 39 7.45 -2.18 16.35
N ILE A 40 7.63 -2.25 15.03
CA ILE A 40 8.74 -1.59 14.32
C ILE A 40 8.48 -0.09 14.08
N TYR A 41 7.26 0.28 13.67
CA TYR A 41 6.95 1.63 13.20
C TYR A 41 5.98 2.40 14.11
N GLY A 42 5.36 1.76 15.09
CA GLY A 42 4.31 2.36 15.94
C GLY A 42 4.77 3.56 16.74
N SER A 43 6.07 3.64 17.08
CA SER A 43 6.68 4.82 17.73
C SER A 43 6.61 6.09 16.89
N PHE A 44 6.46 5.97 15.56
CA PHE A 44 6.34 7.09 14.63
C PHE A 44 4.90 7.55 14.40
N LYS A 45 3.90 6.91 15.03
CA LYS A 45 2.48 7.19 14.77
C LYS A 45 2.11 8.67 14.87
N GLN A 46 2.55 9.36 15.92
CA GLN A 46 2.19 10.77 16.12
C GLN A 46 2.78 11.67 15.03
N GLU A 47 4.04 11.42 14.65
CA GLU A 47 4.69 12.15 13.57
C GLU A 47 4.05 11.86 12.21
N ALA A 48 3.68 10.61 11.96
CA ALA A 48 2.96 10.21 10.77
C ALA A 48 1.59 10.92 10.66
N LEU A 49 0.82 10.94 11.75
CA LEU A 49 -0.47 11.63 11.81
C LEU A 49 -0.33 13.13 11.55
N ASN A 50 0.70 13.79 12.11
CA ASN A 50 0.96 15.21 11.86
C ASN A 50 1.19 15.52 10.37
N ARG A 51 1.61 14.52 9.57
CA ARG A 51 1.89 14.67 8.14
C ARG A 51 0.70 14.36 7.23
N ILE A 52 -0.13 13.38 7.60
CA ILE A 52 -1.22 12.86 6.74
C ILE A 52 -2.61 13.29 7.19
N SER A 53 -2.78 13.90 8.37
CA SER A 53 -4.11 14.17 8.96
C SER A 53 -5.02 15.04 8.10
N GLU A 54 -4.46 15.96 7.29
CA GLU A 54 -5.24 16.77 6.36
C GLU A 54 -5.70 16.00 5.10
N ARG A 55 -5.31 14.74 4.95
CA ARG A 55 -5.58 13.86 3.80
C ARG A 55 -6.46 12.68 4.21
N ASP A 56 -5.87 11.56 4.61
CA ASP A 56 -6.56 10.42 5.24
C ASP A 56 -5.75 9.91 6.45
N GLU A 57 -6.29 10.14 7.64
CA GLU A 57 -5.68 9.67 8.90
C GLU A 57 -5.55 8.15 8.98
N LYS A 58 -6.34 7.37 8.21
CA LYS A 58 -6.29 5.90 8.25
C LYS A 58 -5.00 5.34 7.66
N ASP A 59 -4.33 6.12 6.85
CA ASP A 59 -3.11 5.73 6.12
C ASP A 59 -1.82 6.09 6.86
N TRP A 60 -1.93 6.52 8.13
CA TRP A 60 -0.78 6.88 8.97
C TRP A 60 0.30 5.78 9.04
N SER A 61 -0.08 4.50 8.95
CA SER A 61 0.85 3.37 9.08
C SER A 61 1.88 3.33 7.93
N ILE A 62 1.47 3.71 6.72
CA ILE A 62 2.38 3.78 5.55
C ILE A 62 3.40 4.90 5.74
N VAL A 63 2.95 6.05 6.26
CA VAL A 63 3.84 7.18 6.58
C VAL A 63 4.79 6.81 7.72
N ALA A 64 4.31 6.15 8.77
CA ALA A 64 5.12 5.69 9.88
C ALA A 64 6.17 4.66 9.44
N LEU A 65 5.83 3.74 8.55
CA LEU A 65 6.78 2.79 7.95
C LEU A 65 7.88 3.53 7.18
N ALA A 66 7.51 4.48 6.33
CA ALA A 66 8.49 5.28 5.57
C ALA A 66 9.43 6.07 6.49
N LEU A 67 8.92 6.61 7.60
CA LEU A 67 9.74 7.27 8.63
C LEU A 67 10.67 6.30 9.34
N ALA A 68 10.19 5.12 9.73
CA ALA A 68 10.97 4.11 10.44
C ALA A 68 12.13 3.57 9.60
N PHE A 69 11.93 3.37 8.30
CA PHE A 69 12.96 2.87 7.38
C PHE A 69 13.74 3.98 6.66
N GLY A 70 13.33 5.24 6.79
CA GLY A 70 13.94 6.35 6.06
C GLY A 70 13.84 6.21 4.54
N CYS A 71 12.75 5.61 4.04
CA CYS A 71 12.57 5.28 2.62
C CYS A 71 11.43 6.10 1.98
N PRO A 72 11.46 6.29 0.65
CA PRO A 72 10.36 6.92 -0.06
C PRO A 72 9.15 5.97 -0.20
N ILE A 73 7.98 6.53 -0.49
CA ILE A 73 6.74 5.75 -0.68
C ILE A 73 6.52 5.55 -2.19
N TRP A 74 6.33 4.30 -2.61
CA TRP A 74 5.84 3.99 -3.96
C TRP A 74 4.32 3.80 -3.92
N THR A 75 3.57 4.73 -4.54
CA THR A 75 2.10 4.70 -4.58
C THR A 75 1.56 5.52 -5.76
N GLU A 76 0.37 5.15 -6.24
CA GLU A 76 -0.42 5.97 -7.16
C GLU A 76 -1.43 6.87 -6.42
N ASP A 77 -1.53 6.71 -5.09
CA ASP A 77 -2.46 7.45 -4.26
C ASP A 77 -1.94 8.87 -3.99
N GLN A 78 -2.75 9.86 -4.35
CA GLN A 78 -2.43 11.28 -4.24
C GLN A 78 -2.50 11.79 -2.80
N ASP A 79 -3.13 11.06 -1.88
CA ASP A 79 -3.22 11.47 -0.48
C ASP A 79 -1.84 11.51 0.19
N PHE A 80 -0.85 10.78 -0.34
CA PHE A 80 0.53 10.84 0.14
C PHE A 80 1.34 12.00 -0.47
N PHE A 81 0.78 12.78 -1.40
CA PHE A 81 1.57 13.77 -2.13
C PHE A 81 1.71 15.04 -1.30
N GLY A 82 2.96 15.46 -1.08
CA GLY A 82 3.27 16.68 -0.34
C GLY A 82 3.29 16.51 1.19
N ILE A 83 3.24 15.29 1.71
CA ILE A 83 3.23 15.01 3.16
C ILE A 83 4.63 15.09 3.82
N GLY A 84 5.62 15.60 3.10
CA GLY A 84 7.02 15.66 3.56
C GLY A 84 7.80 14.34 3.47
N ILE A 85 7.33 13.36 2.70
CA ILE A 85 8.07 12.15 2.31
C ILE A 85 8.06 12.07 0.78
N ALA A 86 9.18 11.69 0.17
CA ALA A 86 9.25 11.55 -1.28
C ALA A 86 8.31 10.42 -1.74
N THR A 87 7.48 10.72 -2.74
CA THR A 87 6.53 9.77 -3.34
C THR A 87 6.88 9.49 -4.80
N TRP A 88 6.82 8.22 -5.18
CA TRP A 88 7.06 7.77 -6.54
C TRP A 88 5.85 7.04 -7.07
N ARG A 89 5.52 7.31 -8.33
CA ARG A 89 4.54 6.55 -9.11
C ARG A 89 5.23 5.42 -9.86
N THR A 90 4.47 4.40 -10.22
CA THR A 90 4.96 3.24 -10.99
C THR A 90 5.68 3.68 -12.26
N LYS A 91 5.12 4.64 -13.01
CA LYS A 91 5.76 5.22 -14.19
C LYS A 91 7.20 5.71 -13.93
N ASN A 92 7.47 6.29 -12.77
CA ASN A 92 8.80 6.81 -12.44
C ASN A 92 9.75 5.69 -12.00
N ILE A 93 9.22 4.70 -11.28
CA ILE A 93 9.99 3.52 -10.85
C ILE A 93 10.37 2.65 -12.06
N GLU A 94 9.49 2.51 -13.05
CA GLU A 94 9.72 1.75 -14.29
C GLU A 94 10.94 2.22 -15.09
N ILE A 95 11.37 3.48 -14.92
CA ILE A 95 12.58 4.00 -15.56
C ILE A 95 13.81 3.18 -15.13
N PHE A 96 13.85 2.71 -13.88
CA PHE A 96 14.97 1.96 -13.31
C PHE A 96 14.96 0.45 -13.67
N PHE A 97 13.89 -0.04 -14.31
CA PHE A 97 13.78 -1.44 -14.75
C PHE A 97 14.03 -1.64 -16.25
N ASN A 98 14.20 -0.55 -16.99
CA ASN A 98 14.44 -0.56 -18.44
C ASN A 98 15.92 -0.27 -18.81
N GLU A 99 16.83 -0.41 -17.84
CA GLU A 99 18.29 -0.47 -18.06
C GLU A 99 18.76 -1.91 -18.24
#